data_AF-A0AA50KM87-F1
#
_entry.id   AF-A0AA50KM87-F1
#
_cell.length_a   1.000
_cell.length_b   1.000
_cell.length_c   1.000
_cell.angle_alpha   90.00
_cell.angle_beta   90.00
_cell.angle_gamma   90.00
#
_symmetry.space_group_name_H-M   'P 1'
#
loop_
_entity.id
_entity.type
_entity.pdbx_description
1 polymer ?
#
loop_
_entity_poly.entity_id
_entity_poly.type
_entity_poly.pdbx_seq_one_letter_code
_entity_poly.pdbx_strand_id
1 'polypeptide(L)'
;MIISHKSPDKSGRVNAQRHENIAAGFTWNGSVFDIDPDSMGLIASRALRLILDPDITELIWRSKDNQNITFTRGEFLNFSRAVDAHVESIYQQSWASKDPPYKNQ
;
A
#
# COMPACT_ATOMS: atom_id res chain seq x y z
N MET A 1 -10.28 33.69 -15.87
CA MET A 1 -9.95 32.28 -16.18
C MET A 1 -8.57 32.01 -15.62
N ILE A 2 -8.45 31.35 -14.46
CA ILE A 2 -7.14 31.03 -13.87
C ILE A 2 -6.68 29.72 -14.50
N ILE A 3 -5.80 29.79 -15.50
CA ILE A 3 -5.12 28.62 -16.04
C ILE A 3 -4.04 28.26 -15.02
N SER A 4 -4.37 27.37 -14.08
CA SER A 4 -3.38 26.78 -13.18
C SER A 4 -2.50 25.81 -13.99
N HIS A 5 -1.37 26.30 -14.47
CA HIS A 5 -0.35 25.47 -15.12
C HIS A 5 0.19 24.47 -14.08
N LYS A 6 -0.25 23.22 -14.13
CA LYS A 6 0.43 22.12 -13.43
C LYS A 6 1.80 21.94 -14.08
N SER A 7 2.87 22.39 -13.42
CA SER A 7 4.22 22.15 -13.92
C SER A 7 4.49 20.64 -14.02
N PRO A 8 4.90 20.11 -15.18
CA PRO A 8 5.27 18.71 -15.37
C PRO A 8 6.28 18.22 -14.32
N ASP A 9 7.21 19.07 -13.91
CA ASP A 9 8.24 18.75 -12.91
C ASP A 9 7.66 18.44 -11.53
N LYS A 10 6.62 19.19 -11.12
CA LYS A 10 5.95 18.96 -9.83
C LYS A 10 5.24 17.61 -9.84
N SER A 11 4.49 17.33 -10.90
CA SER A 11 3.75 16.07 -11.03
C SER A 11 4.71 14.87 -11.13
N GLY A 12 5.82 15.02 -11.84
CA GLY A 12 6.89 14.02 -11.93
C GLY A 12 7.51 13.72 -10.57
N ARG A 13 7.91 14.75 -9.81
CA ARG A 13 8.46 14.59 -8.45
C ARG A 13 7.48 13.89 -7.49
N VAL A 14 6.20 14.27 -7.53
CA VAL A 14 5.18 13.64 -6.68
C VAL A 14 4.92 12.17 -7.08
N ASN A 15 5.03 11.84 -8.36
CA ASN A 15 4.95 10.44 -8.82
C ASN A 15 6.18 9.62 -8.40
N ALA A 16 7.38 10.21 -8.42
CA ALA A 16 8.60 9.58 -7.95
C ALA A 16 8.53 9.31 -6.44
N GLN A 17 8.13 10.31 -5.65
CA GLN A 17 7.94 10.14 -4.20
C GLN A 17 6.93 9.03 -3.87
N ARG A 18 5.83 8.95 -4.64
CA ARG A 18 4.85 7.87 -4.46
C ARG A 18 5.49 6.49 -4.72
N HIS A 19 6.28 6.37 -5.79
CA HIS A 19 7.00 5.12 -6.08
C HIS A 19 7.99 4.77 -4.98
N GLU A 20 8.75 5.74 -4.48
CA GLU A 20 9.67 5.53 -3.36
C GLU A 20 8.94 5.05 -2.10
N ASN A 21 7.80 5.66 -1.76
CA ASN A 21 7.01 5.27 -0.60
C ASN A 21 6.44 3.84 -0.75
N ILE A 22 5.99 3.45 -1.94
CA ILE A 22 5.55 2.07 -2.21
C ILE A 22 6.75 1.11 -2.13
N ALA A 23 7.89 1.47 -2.72
CA ALA A 23 9.10 0.64 -2.73
C ALA A 23 9.70 0.45 -1.33
N ALA A 24 9.53 1.42 -0.43
CA ALA A 24 9.94 1.33 0.97
C ALA A 24 9.25 0.19 1.73
N GLY A 25 8.08 -0.26 1.25
CA GLY A 25 7.33 -1.34 1.88
C GLY A 25 6.43 -0.88 3.01
N PHE A 26 5.79 -1.84 3.67
CA PHE A 26 4.94 -1.62 4.84
C PHE A 26 5.49 -2.37 6.05
N THR A 27 5.65 -1.68 7.18
CA THR A 27 6.11 -2.30 8.43
C THR A 27 4.93 -2.84 9.22
N TRP A 28 4.97 -4.13 9.55
CA TRP A 28 3.97 -4.81 10.36
C TRP A 28 4.65 -5.75 11.35
N ASN A 29 4.34 -5.62 12.63
CA ASN A 29 4.94 -6.43 13.72
C ASN A 29 6.47 -6.53 13.64
N GLY A 30 7.13 -5.43 13.27
CA GLY A 30 8.60 -5.35 13.16
C GLY A 30 9.21 -5.93 11.89
N SER A 31 8.43 -6.49 10.97
CA SER A 31 8.88 -6.94 9.65
C SER A 31 8.42 -5.98 8.55
N VAL A 32 9.24 -5.78 7.53
CA VAL A 32 8.88 -4.98 6.34
C VAL A 32 8.36 -5.90 5.25
N PHE A 33 7.25 -5.55 4.62
CA PHE A 33 6.63 -6.31 3.54
C PHE A 33 6.58 -5.49 2.25
N ASP A 34 6.75 -6.16 1.11
CA ASP A 34 6.55 -5.55 -0.19
C ASP A 34 5.05 -5.24 -0.41
N ILE A 35 4.78 -4.06 -0.95
CA ILE A 35 3.43 -3.53 -1.24
C ILE A 35 3.35 -2.94 -2.64
N ASP A 36 4.26 -3.34 -3.53
CA ASP A 36 4.14 -3.04 -4.95
C ASP A 36 2.84 -3.66 -5.52
N PRO A 37 2.39 -3.24 -6.72
CA PRO A 37 1.12 -3.71 -7.28
C PRO A 37 0.98 -5.23 -7.38
N ASP A 38 2.07 -5.96 -7.66
CA ASP A 38 2.03 -7.42 -7.77
C ASP A 38 1.90 -8.04 -6.38
N SER A 39 2.67 -7.56 -5.41
CA SER A 39 2.57 -7.97 -4.01
C SER A 39 1.16 -7.72 -3.45
N MET A 40 0.56 -6.56 -3.75
CA MET A 40 -0.82 -6.27 -3.35
C MET A 40 -1.84 -7.25 -3.94
N GLY A 41 -1.70 -7.58 -5.23
CA GLY A 41 -2.55 -8.58 -5.88
C GLY A 41 -2.46 -9.95 -5.20
N LEU A 42 -1.24 -10.37 -4.85
CA LEU A 42 -1.01 -11.62 -4.14
C LEU A 42 -1.57 -11.59 -2.71
N ILE A 43 -1.40 -10.50 -1.98
CA ILE A 43 -1.96 -10.32 -0.63
C ILE A 43 -3.50 -10.40 -0.68
N ALA A 44 -4.13 -9.69 -1.62
CA ALA A 44 -5.58 -9.69 -1.79
C ALA A 44 -6.12 -11.09 -2.14
N SER A 45 -5.46 -11.79 -3.07
CA SER A 45 -5.85 -13.16 -3.44
C SER A 45 -5.71 -14.15 -2.28
N ARG A 46 -4.68 -13.99 -1.43
CA ARG A 46 -4.48 -14.81 -0.24
C ARG A 46 -5.54 -14.52 0.82
N ALA A 47 -5.88 -13.25 1.04
CA ALA A 47 -6.96 -12.86 1.94
C ALA A 47 -8.31 -13.43 1.48
N LEU A 48 -8.62 -13.37 0.18
CA LEU A 48 -9.81 -13.98 -0.39
C LEU A 48 -9.84 -15.50 -0.19
N ARG A 49 -8.70 -16.19 -0.42
CA ARG A 49 -8.60 -17.63 -0.16
C ARG A 49 -8.93 -17.96 1.28
N LEU A 50 -8.41 -17.20 2.25
CA LEU A 50 -8.79 -17.40 3.65
C LEU A 50 -10.30 -17.21 3.81
N ILE A 51 -10.88 -16.12 3.34
CA ILE A 51 -12.33 -15.87 3.48
C ILE A 51 -13.17 -17.05 2.96
N LEU A 52 -12.82 -17.62 1.81
CA LEU A 52 -13.54 -18.72 1.17
C LEU A 52 -13.33 -20.09 1.84
N ASP A 53 -12.16 -20.31 2.45
CA ASP A 53 -11.79 -21.57 3.08
C ASP A 53 -11.54 -21.35 4.58
N PRO A 54 -12.55 -21.57 5.45
CA PRO A 54 -12.45 -21.35 6.89
C PRO A 54 -11.51 -22.33 7.58
N ASP A 55 -11.19 -23.47 6.96
CA ASP A 55 -10.34 -24.51 7.56
C ASP A 55 -8.86 -24.12 7.55
N ILE A 56 -8.49 -23.12 6.74
CA ILE A 56 -7.15 -22.52 6.78
C ILE A 56 -7.04 -21.62 8.01
N THR A 57 -6.33 -22.11 9.01
CA THR A 57 -6.07 -21.41 10.27
C THR A 57 -4.77 -20.60 10.26
N GLU A 58 -3.80 -20.99 9.44
CA GLU A 58 -2.48 -20.35 9.36
C GLU A 58 -1.96 -20.30 7.92
N LEU A 59 -1.07 -19.34 7.65
CA LEU A 59 -0.30 -19.30 6.41
C LEU A 59 1.08 -18.68 6.62
N ILE A 60 2.02 -19.09 5.79
CA ILE A 60 3.36 -18.52 5.77
C ILE A 60 3.42 -17.47 4.66
N TRP A 61 3.89 -16.28 5.00
CA TRP A 61 4.16 -15.20 4.06
C TRP A 61 5.61 -14.74 4.20
N ARG A 62 6.21 -14.26 3.10
CA ARG A 62 7.61 -13.82 3.11
C ARG A 62 7.69 -12.30 3.26
N SER A 63 8.53 -11.83 4.16
CA SER A 63 8.87 -10.42 4.30
C SER A 63 9.82 -9.97 3.18
N LYS A 64 9.97 -8.65 3.02
CA LYS A 64 10.92 -8.01 2.10
C LYS A 64 12.36 -8.45 2.37
N ASP A 65 12.69 -8.67 3.64
CA ASP A 65 13.99 -9.19 4.10
C ASP A 65 14.11 -10.71 3.94
N ASN A 66 13.25 -11.33 3.14
CA ASN A 66 13.26 -12.75 2.82
C ASN A 66 12.99 -13.69 4.01
N GLN A 67 12.44 -13.18 5.11
CA GLN A 67 12.08 -13.99 6.28
C GLN A 67 10.68 -14.57 6.12
N ASN A 68 10.50 -15.83 6.50
CA ASN A 68 9.19 -16.47 6.53
C ASN A 68 8.50 -16.13 7.84
N ILE A 69 7.34 -15.48 7.74
CA ILE A 69 6.49 -15.10 8.87
C ILE A 69 5.23 -15.95 8.81
N THR A 70 4.93 -16.66 9.89
CA THR A 70 3.67 -17.38 10.05
C THR A 70 2.61 -16.40 10.56
N PHE A 71 1.51 -16.30 9.84
CA PHE A 71 0.33 -15.56 10.25
C PHE A 71 -0.76 -16.56 10.62
N THR A 72 -1.47 -16.28 11.71
CA THR A 72 -2.82 -16.81 11.87
C THR A 72 -3.75 -16.19 10.82
N ARG A 73 -4.86 -16.86 10.54
CA ARG A 73 -5.92 -16.37 9.65
C ARG A 73 -6.34 -14.93 9.99
N GLY A 74 -6.64 -14.69 11.27
CA GLY A 74 -7.10 -13.38 11.74
C GLY A 74 -6.03 -12.30 11.56
N GLU A 75 -4.77 -12.63 11.87
CA GLU A 75 -3.64 -11.71 11.67
C GLU A 75 -3.44 -11.36 10.21
N PHE A 76 -3.50 -12.33 9.30
CA PHE A 76 -3.30 -12.06 7.88
C PHE A 76 -4.41 -11.18 7.30
N LEU A 77 -5.66 -11.39 7.69
CA LEU A 77 -6.79 -10.55 7.26
C LEU A 77 -6.68 -9.11 7.81
N ASN A 78 -6.14 -8.94 9.01
CA ASN A 78 -5.87 -7.61 9.56
C ASN A 78 -4.68 -6.95 8.86
N PHE A 79 -3.62 -7.72 8.58
CA PHE A 79 -2.47 -7.29 7.79
C PHE A 79 -2.90 -6.82 6.40
N SER A 80 -3.71 -7.60 5.68
CA SER A 80 -4.17 -7.23 4.33
C SER A 80 -4.97 -5.93 4.31
N ARG A 81 -5.83 -5.72 5.32
CA ARG A 81 -6.59 -4.46 5.48
C ARG A 81 -5.67 -3.28 5.78
N ALA A 82 -4.64 -3.48 6.59
CA ALA A 82 -3.69 -2.43 6.94
C ALA A 82 -2.81 -2.04 5.74
N VAL A 83 -2.38 -3.00 4.93
CA VAL A 83 -1.67 -2.75 3.67
C VAL A 83 -2.54 -1.92 2.72
N ASP A 84 -3.80 -2.30 2.52
CA ASP A 84 -4.75 -1.57 1.67
C ASP A 84 -4.90 -0.11 2.12
N ALA A 85 -5.19 0.11 3.41
CA ALA A 85 -5.31 1.45 3.99
C ALA A 85 -4.01 2.27 3.87
N HIS A 86 -2.85 1.64 4.04
CA HIS A 86 -1.57 2.30 3.91
C HIS A 86 -1.30 2.76 2.47
N VAL A 87 -1.52 1.87 1.49
CA VAL A 87 -1.37 2.21 0.08
C VAL A 87 -2.35 3.30 -0.32
N GLU A 88 -3.61 3.22 0.11
CA GLU A 88 -4.59 4.27 -0.13
C GLU A 88 -4.10 5.62 0.40
N SER A 89 -3.53 5.66 1.61
CA SER A 89 -2.99 6.88 2.19
C SER A 89 -1.84 7.48 1.34
N ILE A 90 -0.97 6.65 0.77
CA ILE A 90 0.11 7.07 -0.13
C ILE A 90 -0.48 7.71 -1.40
N TYR A 91 -1.53 7.12 -1.97
CA TYR A 91 -2.21 7.69 -3.15
C TYR A 91 -2.92 9.00 -2.82
N GLN A 92 -3.64 9.08 -1.70
CA GLN A 92 -4.30 10.30 -1.25
C GLN A 92 -3.29 11.45 -1.04
N GLN A 93 -2.13 11.19 -0.44
CA GLN A 93 -1.05 12.16 -0.32
C GLN A 93 -0.50 12.62 -1.68
N SER A 94 -0.35 11.67 -2.62
CA SER A 94 0.07 11.96 -4.00
C SER A 94 -0.93 12.88 -4.73
N TRP A 95 -2.23 12.67 -4.51
CA TRP A 95 -3.28 13.51 -5.11
C TRP A 95 -3.33 14.88 -4.46
N ALA A 96 -3.35 14.96 -3.13
CA ALA A 96 -3.35 16.23 -2.39
C ALA A 96 -2.14 17.12 -2.75
N SER A 97 -0.99 16.51 -3.03
CA SER A 97 0.22 17.23 -3.45
C SER A 97 0.11 17.80 -4.88
N LYS A 98 -0.63 17.13 -5.77
CA LYS A 98 -0.84 17.59 -7.16
C LYS A 98 -1.96 18.61 -7.27
N ASP A 99 -3.04 18.37 -6.54
CA ASP A 99 -4.27 19.15 -6.51
C ASP A 99 -4.57 19.61 -5.07
N PRO A 100 -3.80 20.56 -4.53
CA PRO A 100 -4.12 21.14 -3.23
C PRO A 100 -5.50 21.80 -3.33
N PRO A 101 -6.37 21.67 -2.31
CA PRO A 101 -7.67 22.33 -2.32
C PRO A 101 -7.46 23.82 -2.59
N TYR A 102 -8.22 24.35 -3.55
CA TYR A 102 -8.12 25.75 -3.99
C TYR A 102 -8.00 26.68 -2.79
N LYS A 103 -6.92 27.46 -2.73
CA LYS A 103 -6.81 28.57 -1.79
C LYS A 103 -7.87 29.59 -2.19
N ASN A 104 -9.00 29.59 -1.50
CA ASN A 104 -9.90 30.74 -1.48
C ASN A 104 -9.13 31.86 -0.77
N GLN A 105 -8.55 32.77 -1.56
CA GLN A 105 -8.16 34.11 -1.14
C GLN A 105 -9.15 35.10 -1.77
#